data_AF-A0A8S3TPG3-F1
#
_entry.id   AF-A0A8S3TPG3-F1
#
_cell.length_a   1.000
_cell.length_b   1.000
_cell.length_c   1.000
_cell.angle_alpha   90.00
_cell.angle_beta   90.00
_cell.angle_gamma   90.00
#
_symmetry.space_group_name_H-M   'P 1'
#
loop_
_entity.id
_entity.type
_entity.pdbx_description
1 polymer ?
#
loop_
_entity_poly.entity_id
_entity_poly.type
_entity_poly.pdbx_seq_one_letter_code
_entity_poly.pdbx_strand_id
1 'polypeptide(L)'
;MSTSSNTTDLTVNHEDIQVNDDLFADEIEDQYHINNINLTQSITDSQFNDDDMYRIIQTKFGQLDRYNFKSELLQNTDTDDLKPIRSSLFELTKKKEHVLLESRLIERTHRENGPSIEEKLSDDIYTLFNFLEGNLTSNELKPLISRGRRNTNAHFDTGENSVHEVLNKMTNRETSTQGNSYILATLLEIKQSFNENLKTLNDKIETINEKFECEIKRLVNVVHDKDRQIYSLKTELYDEKEKVTRLRSEIKLQSQDLKDQEDKIRTSDEQRQNVLNKIINRLESIDGKCKTLGKTTMSYSEALNRSANENIQLQSKTANSELDNYQSLHYENKSIDSAKRDHVYDQENTMTKTLMCIHTHDQIRWTDRFLQNRFNKYKHE
;
A
#
# COMPACT_ATOMS: atom_id res chain seq x y z
N MET A 1 -47.47 -19.97 1.96
CA MET A 1 -46.30 -19.87 2.85
C MET A 1 -45.27 -19.04 2.11
N SER A 2 -45.16 -17.77 2.48
CA SER A 2 -44.40 -16.76 1.76
C SER A 2 -43.22 -16.35 2.63
N THR A 3 -42.00 -16.64 2.20
CA THR A 3 -40.78 -16.12 2.83
C THR A 3 -40.08 -15.22 1.83
N SER A 4 -40.26 -13.92 2.08
CA SER A 4 -39.57 -12.81 1.43
C SER A 4 -38.14 -12.72 1.97
N SER A 5 -37.16 -12.85 1.09
CA SER A 5 -35.77 -12.54 1.36
C SER A 5 -35.57 -11.03 1.25
N ASN A 6 -35.36 -10.35 2.37
CA ASN A 6 -34.89 -8.97 2.37
C ASN A 6 -33.37 -8.95 2.13
N THR A 7 -32.99 -8.61 0.91
CA THR A 7 -31.65 -8.14 0.56
C THR A 7 -31.51 -6.68 1.00
N THR A 8 -30.67 -6.44 2.00
CA THR A 8 -30.19 -5.08 2.31
C THR A 8 -29.12 -4.71 1.30
N ASP A 9 -29.46 -3.78 0.41
CA ASP A 9 -28.52 -2.98 -0.38
C ASP A 9 -27.58 -2.25 0.58
N LEU A 10 -26.32 -2.67 0.62
CA LEU A 10 -25.22 -1.86 1.13
C LEU A 10 -24.65 -1.10 -0.06
N THR A 11 -25.20 0.09 -0.31
CA THR A 11 -24.52 1.14 -1.09
C THR A 11 -23.21 1.47 -0.38
N VAL A 12 -22.11 0.89 -0.85
CA VAL A 12 -20.77 1.34 -0.51
C VAL A 12 -20.56 2.65 -1.24
N ASN A 13 -20.70 3.76 -0.51
CA ASN A 13 -20.24 5.06 -0.99
C ASN A 13 -18.72 4.95 -1.21
N HIS A 14 -18.30 5.10 -2.47
CA HIS A 14 -16.94 5.50 -2.79
C HIS A 14 -16.76 6.93 -2.28
N GLU A 15 -16.47 7.06 -0.99
CA GLU A 15 -15.68 8.20 -0.53
C GLU A 15 -14.25 7.91 -0.96
N ASP A 16 -13.79 8.70 -1.93
CA ASP A 16 -12.39 8.82 -2.30
C ASP A 16 -11.57 8.97 -1.02
N ILE A 17 -10.89 7.90 -0.62
CA ILE A 17 -9.77 8.00 0.31
C ILE A 17 -8.65 8.65 -0.49
N GLN A 18 -8.72 9.98 -0.59
CA GLN A 18 -7.52 10.78 -0.80
C GLN A 18 -6.62 10.50 0.38
N VAL A 19 -5.66 9.60 0.16
CA VAL A 19 -4.47 9.53 0.99
C VAL A 19 -3.82 10.89 0.83
N ASN A 20 -4.03 11.77 1.81
CA ASN A 20 -3.30 13.02 1.94
C ASN A 20 -1.84 12.66 2.21
N ASP A 21 -1.08 12.49 1.12
CA ASP A 21 0.39 12.39 1.13
C ASP A 21 1.04 13.68 1.66
N ASP A 22 0.26 14.75 1.88
CA ASP A 22 0.75 16.06 2.31
C ASP A 22 0.70 16.31 3.83
N LEU A 23 0.16 15.41 4.66
CA LEU A 23 0.02 15.67 6.11
C LEU A 23 1.24 15.30 6.97
N PHE A 24 2.33 14.83 6.37
CA PHE A 24 3.59 14.51 7.07
C PHE A 24 4.83 15.13 6.43
N ALA A 25 4.65 16.10 5.52
CA ALA A 25 5.77 16.83 4.92
C ALA A 25 6.35 17.92 5.85
N ASP A 26 5.64 18.34 6.90
CA ASP A 26 6.02 19.51 7.71
C ASP A 26 6.78 19.19 9.02
N GLU A 27 7.16 17.94 9.29
CA GLU A 27 7.97 17.58 10.48
C GLU A 27 9.38 17.05 10.14
N ILE A 28 9.87 17.31 8.92
CA ILE A 28 11.28 17.11 8.56
C ILE A 28 11.93 18.45 8.18
N GLU A 29 11.70 19.49 8.99
CA GLU A 29 12.44 20.76 8.88
C GLU A 29 13.17 21.17 10.17
N ASP A 30 13.16 20.33 11.21
CA ASP A 30 13.92 20.59 12.46
C ASP A 30 15.32 19.96 12.48
N GLN A 31 15.77 19.30 11.41
CA GLN A 31 17.09 18.67 11.33
C GLN A 31 18.15 19.41 10.49
N TYR A 32 17.86 20.61 9.98
CA TYR A 32 18.82 21.39 9.19
C TYR A 32 19.11 22.82 9.67
N HIS A 33 18.60 23.24 10.83
CA HIS A 33 18.93 24.57 11.37
C HIS A 33 20.23 24.67 12.19
N ILE A 34 21.00 23.59 12.36
CA ILE A 34 22.31 23.65 13.06
C ILE A 34 23.45 24.13 12.15
N ASN A 35 23.24 24.24 10.83
CA ASN A 35 24.32 24.56 9.90
C ASN A 35 24.67 26.05 9.79
N ASN A 36 24.07 26.93 10.61
CA ASN A 36 24.37 28.35 10.54
C ASN A 36 24.33 29.10 11.89
N ILE A 37 24.63 28.41 12.99
CA ILE A 37 24.83 29.08 14.27
C ILE A 37 26.19 29.76 14.23
N ASN A 38 26.27 31.09 14.15
CA ASN A 38 27.54 31.81 14.32
C ASN A 38 28.11 31.50 15.72
N LEU A 39 29.41 31.17 15.83
CA LEU A 39 30.04 30.84 17.13
C LEU A 39 29.86 31.97 18.15
N THR A 40 29.86 33.22 17.68
CA THR A 40 29.60 34.44 18.46
C THR A 40 28.17 34.52 19.01
N GLN A 41 27.18 33.94 18.33
CA GLN A 41 25.79 33.89 18.80
C GLN A 41 25.55 32.80 19.85
N SER A 42 26.40 31.77 19.90
CA SER A 42 26.34 30.69 20.92
C SER A 42 26.95 31.07 22.27
N ILE A 43 27.80 32.10 22.34
CA ILE A 43 28.56 32.43 23.56
C ILE A 43 27.83 33.45 24.44
N THR A 44 26.93 34.26 23.87
CA THR A 44 26.19 35.30 24.61
C THR A 44 25.12 34.75 25.55
N ASP A 45 24.70 33.51 25.37
CA ASP A 45 23.72 32.86 26.25
C ASP A 45 24.45 32.01 27.30
N SER A 46 24.65 32.62 28.47
CA SER A 46 25.31 32.10 29.69
C SER A 46 24.75 30.79 30.31
N GLN A 47 24.18 29.89 29.51
CA GLN A 47 23.53 28.65 29.95
C GLN A 47 23.93 27.37 29.20
N PHE A 48 24.93 27.39 28.30
CA PHE A 48 25.37 26.17 27.64
C PHE A 48 26.26 25.30 28.54
N ASN A 49 25.94 24.01 28.60
CA ASN A 49 26.64 22.99 29.37
C ASN A 49 27.99 22.70 28.67
N ASP A 50 29.05 22.37 29.42
CA ASP A 50 30.38 22.15 28.84
C ASP A 50 30.36 21.16 27.64
N ASP A 51 29.47 20.16 27.71
CA ASP A 51 29.27 19.13 26.68
C ASP A 51 28.72 19.68 25.34
N ASP A 52 27.96 20.77 25.37
CA ASP A 52 27.39 21.38 24.17
C ASP A 52 28.48 22.08 23.34
N MET A 53 29.44 22.71 24.01
CA MET A 53 30.60 23.34 23.35
C MET A 53 31.48 22.30 22.63
N TYR A 54 31.70 21.15 23.24
CA TYR A 54 32.41 20.05 22.58
C TYR A 54 31.68 19.55 21.34
N ARG A 55 30.35 19.36 21.40
CA ARG A 55 29.54 18.95 20.24
C ARG A 55 29.56 19.97 19.11
N ILE A 56 29.50 21.27 19.42
CA ILE A 56 29.59 22.34 18.41
C ILE A 56 30.93 22.27 17.67
N ILE A 57 32.04 22.13 18.42
CA ILE A 57 33.38 22.04 17.83
C ILE A 57 33.54 20.74 17.02
N GLN A 58 33.05 19.62 17.53
CA GLN A 58 33.08 18.34 16.83
C GLN A 58 32.31 18.40 15.51
N THR A 59 31.12 18.99 15.51
CA THR A 59 30.24 19.08 14.33
C THR A 59 30.85 19.99 13.26
N LYS A 60 31.40 21.14 13.66
CA LYS A 60 31.93 22.12 12.72
C LYS A 60 33.34 21.83 12.23
N PHE A 61 34.20 21.35 13.11
CA PHE A 61 35.64 21.30 12.86
C PHE A 61 36.26 19.91 13.00
N GLY A 62 35.49 18.89 13.41
CA GLY A 62 36.01 17.56 13.74
C GLY A 62 36.65 16.79 12.58
N GLN A 63 36.34 17.16 11.34
CA GLN A 63 36.92 16.54 10.13
C GLN A 63 38.15 17.30 9.59
N LEU A 64 38.49 18.44 10.18
CA LEU A 64 39.54 19.31 9.67
C LEU A 64 40.91 18.91 10.21
N ASP A 65 41.93 19.05 9.37
CA ASP A 65 43.31 18.97 9.82
C ASP A 65 43.69 20.18 10.71
N ARG A 66 44.83 20.11 11.39
CA ARG A 66 45.28 21.15 12.34
C ARG A 66 45.35 22.55 11.71
N TYR A 67 45.70 22.66 10.43
CA TYR A 67 45.87 23.95 9.77
C TYR A 67 44.50 24.54 9.43
N ASN A 68 43.65 23.75 8.81
CA ASN A 68 42.29 24.13 8.42
C ASN A 68 41.42 24.42 9.65
N PHE A 69 41.53 23.60 10.71
CA PHE A 69 40.84 23.84 11.98
C PHE A 69 41.14 25.22 12.55
N LYS A 70 42.42 25.60 12.61
CA LYS A 70 42.83 26.89 13.18
C LYS A 70 42.38 28.05 12.31
N SER A 71 42.56 27.94 10.99
CA SER A 71 42.16 28.99 10.06
C SER A 71 40.66 29.23 10.15
N GLU A 72 39.86 28.16 10.18
CA GLU A 72 38.41 28.26 10.20
C GLU A 72 37.87 28.70 11.57
N LEU A 73 38.52 28.30 12.68
CA LEU A 73 38.18 28.78 14.01
C LEU A 73 38.46 30.28 14.15
N LEU A 74 39.60 30.76 13.64
CA LEU A 74 39.96 32.18 13.70
C LEU A 74 39.12 33.07 12.76
N GLN A 75 38.61 32.52 11.65
CA GLN A 75 37.72 33.24 10.76
C GLN A 75 36.29 33.38 11.31
N ASN A 76 35.87 32.44 12.17
CA ASN A 76 34.50 32.35 12.67
C ASN A 76 34.35 32.74 14.14
N THR A 77 35.40 33.20 14.82
CA THR A 77 35.38 33.46 16.26
C THR A 77 36.26 34.64 16.64
N ASP A 78 35.69 35.57 17.41
CA ASP A 78 36.43 36.71 17.92
C ASP A 78 37.43 36.30 19.02
N THR A 79 38.50 37.07 19.19
CA THR A 79 39.55 36.79 20.18
C THR A 79 39.02 36.61 21.60
N ASP A 80 37.98 37.36 21.96
CA ASP A 80 37.39 37.34 23.30
C ASP A 80 36.61 36.05 23.58
N ASP A 81 36.12 35.39 22.53
CA ASP A 81 35.32 34.17 22.58
C ASP A 81 36.17 32.89 22.65
N LEU A 82 37.43 32.95 22.20
CA LEU A 82 38.36 31.83 22.26
C LEU A 82 38.71 31.42 23.70
N LYS A 83 38.71 32.36 24.65
CA LYS A 83 39.03 32.09 26.05
C LYS A 83 37.93 31.27 26.76
N PRO A 84 36.64 31.63 26.68
CA PRO A 84 35.54 30.79 27.14
C PRO A 84 35.59 29.39 26.54
N ILE A 85 35.73 29.26 25.21
CA ILE A 85 35.77 27.97 24.51
C ILE A 85 36.91 27.09 25.05
N ARG A 86 38.11 27.64 25.16
CA ARG A 86 39.28 26.96 25.71
C ARG A 86 39.04 26.48 27.15
N SER A 87 38.35 27.29 27.95
CA SER A 87 38.08 26.98 29.36
C SER A 87 37.06 25.84 29.49
N SER A 88 35.98 25.87 28.71
CA SER A 88 34.97 24.80 28.69
C SER A 88 35.57 23.45 28.26
N LEU A 89 36.35 23.42 27.18
CA LEU A 89 37.02 22.18 26.75
C LEU A 89 38.01 21.65 27.79
N PHE A 90 38.66 22.53 28.55
CA PHE A 90 39.57 22.13 29.61
C PHE A 90 38.85 21.52 30.81
N GLU A 91 37.69 22.05 31.20
CA GLU A 91 36.88 21.46 32.27
C GLU A 91 36.35 20.07 31.88
N LEU A 92 35.95 19.86 30.62
CA LEU A 92 35.66 18.50 30.11
C LEU A 92 36.87 17.57 30.19
N THR A 93 38.04 18.09 29.83
CA THR A 93 39.29 17.34 29.89
C THR A 93 39.61 16.89 31.32
N LYS A 94 39.35 17.74 32.32
CA LYS A 94 39.46 17.37 33.75
C LYS A 94 38.47 16.31 34.19
N LYS A 95 37.22 16.37 33.70
CA LYS A 95 36.20 15.33 33.99
C LYS A 95 36.64 13.97 33.43
N LYS A 96 37.28 13.94 32.26
CA LYS A 96 37.77 12.72 31.60
C LYS A 96 39.02 12.13 32.26
N GLU A 97 39.92 12.96 32.79
CA GLU A 97 41.18 12.51 33.39
C GLU A 97 41.39 13.07 34.81
N HIS A 98 41.16 12.24 35.82
CA HIS A 98 41.28 12.61 37.25
C HIS A 98 42.65 13.20 37.64
N VAL A 99 43.73 12.87 36.92
CA VAL A 99 45.08 13.37 37.20
C VAL A 99 45.19 14.89 36.95
N LEU A 100 44.26 15.48 36.19
CA LEU A 100 44.25 16.89 35.82
C LEU A 100 43.40 17.78 36.76
N LEU A 101 42.75 17.22 37.79
CA LEU A 101 41.86 17.96 38.72
C LEU A 101 42.53 19.18 39.38
N GLU A 102 43.82 19.10 39.73
CA GLU A 102 44.58 20.19 40.35
C GLU A 102 45.28 21.13 39.33
N SER A 103 45.14 20.87 38.03
CA SER A 103 45.85 21.61 36.97
C SER A 103 45.09 22.86 36.51
N ARG A 104 45.83 23.90 36.11
CA ARG A 104 45.27 25.17 35.60
C ARG A 104 45.83 25.48 34.22
N LEU A 105 45.01 26.01 33.33
CA LEU A 105 45.45 26.52 32.02
C LEU A 105 46.49 27.61 32.21
N ILE A 106 47.54 27.57 31.40
CA ILE A 106 48.55 28.63 31.35
C ILE A 106 47.95 29.83 30.61
N GLU A 107 48.01 31.02 31.20
CA GLU A 107 47.64 32.26 30.50
C GLU A 107 48.61 32.53 29.34
N ARG A 108 48.05 32.78 28.15
CA ARG A 108 48.84 33.06 26.94
C ARG A 108 49.15 34.55 26.88
N THR A 109 50.44 34.89 26.78
CA THR A 109 50.91 36.27 26.62
C THR A 109 51.50 36.51 25.22
N HIS A 110 51.37 37.75 24.75
CA HIS A 110 51.99 38.20 23.51
C HIS A 110 53.52 38.21 23.65
N ARG A 111 54.24 37.84 22.58
CA ARG A 111 55.70 37.96 22.48
C ARG A 111 56.04 38.61 21.14
N GLU A 112 56.94 39.58 21.13
CA GLU A 112 57.23 40.46 19.96
C GLU A 112 57.62 39.71 18.67
N ASN A 113 58.08 38.46 18.75
CA ASN A 113 58.47 37.63 17.59
C ASN A 113 57.84 36.21 17.60
N GLY A 114 56.64 36.06 18.16
CA GLY A 114 55.97 34.77 18.28
C GLY A 114 54.56 34.76 17.69
N PRO A 115 53.90 33.58 17.65
CA PRO A 115 52.52 33.47 17.22
C PRO A 115 51.62 34.36 18.07
N SER A 116 50.55 34.85 17.44
CA SER A 116 49.60 35.76 18.07
C SER A 116 48.90 35.09 19.26
N ILE A 117 48.20 35.85 20.09
CA ILE A 117 47.45 35.27 21.22
C ILE A 117 46.35 34.35 20.68
N GLU A 118 45.69 34.77 19.61
CA GLU A 118 44.64 34.06 18.89
C GLU A 118 45.16 32.73 18.34
N GLU A 119 46.32 32.73 17.66
CA GLU A 119 46.95 31.51 17.13
C GLU A 119 47.34 30.52 18.25
N LYS A 120 47.78 31.03 19.41
CA LYS A 120 48.06 30.19 20.57
C LYS A 120 46.77 29.62 21.17
N LEU A 121 45.71 30.42 21.27
CA LEU A 121 44.43 29.96 21.81
C LEU A 121 43.76 28.94 20.89
N SER A 122 43.82 29.13 19.56
CA SER A 122 43.28 28.16 18.61
C SER A 122 44.07 26.85 18.60
N ASP A 123 45.39 26.89 18.81
CA ASP A 123 46.21 25.69 18.98
C ASP A 123 45.89 24.94 20.29
N ASP A 124 45.63 25.68 21.36
CA ASP A 124 45.22 25.11 22.64
C ASP A 124 43.86 24.40 22.53
N ILE A 125 42.88 25.05 21.86
CA ILE A 125 41.54 24.49 21.60
C ILE A 125 41.65 23.21 20.76
N TYR A 126 42.43 23.24 19.68
CA TYR A 126 42.66 22.06 18.83
C TYR A 126 43.27 20.88 19.61
N THR A 127 44.23 21.18 20.49
CA THR A 127 44.92 20.16 21.28
C THR A 127 44.00 19.56 22.34
N LEU A 128 43.20 20.39 23.02
CA LEU A 128 42.19 19.92 23.98
C LEU A 128 41.11 19.08 23.30
N PHE A 129 40.63 19.51 22.13
CA PHE A 129 39.65 18.77 21.34
C PHE A 129 40.17 17.39 20.92
N ASN A 130 41.38 17.32 20.35
CA ASN A 130 41.94 16.03 19.94
C ASN A 130 42.28 15.10 21.10
N PHE A 131 42.58 15.64 22.27
CA PHE A 131 42.68 14.84 23.49
C PHE A 131 41.33 14.25 23.90
N LEU A 132 40.26 15.04 23.82
CA LEU A 132 38.89 14.56 24.09
C LEU A 132 38.42 13.51 23.09
N GLU A 133 38.82 13.60 21.81
CA GLU A 133 38.61 12.56 20.79
C GLU A 133 39.46 11.30 21.02
N GLY A 134 40.49 11.37 21.88
CA GLY A 134 41.42 10.26 22.13
C GLY A 134 42.57 10.13 21.12
N ASN A 135 42.76 11.14 20.28
CA ASN A 135 43.85 11.20 19.29
C ASN A 135 45.19 11.63 19.91
N LEU A 136 45.17 12.19 21.13
CA LEU A 136 46.35 12.68 21.85
C LEU A 136 46.46 12.04 23.24
N THR A 137 47.69 11.99 23.74
CA THR A 137 48.04 11.47 25.07
C THR A 137 48.18 12.60 26.10
N SER A 138 48.07 12.28 27.39
CA SER A 138 48.18 13.26 28.48
C SER A 138 49.55 13.98 28.55
N ASN A 139 50.57 13.43 27.88
CA ASN A 139 51.88 14.07 27.75
C ASN A 139 51.83 15.32 26.85
N GLU A 140 50.95 15.32 25.85
CA GLU A 140 50.80 16.40 24.88
C GLU A 140 50.00 17.58 25.45
N LEU A 141 49.28 17.36 26.57
CA LEU A 141 48.61 18.42 27.33
C LEU A 141 49.56 19.19 28.27
N LYS A 142 50.73 18.63 28.62
CA LYS A 142 51.70 19.26 29.55
C LYS A 142 52.09 20.70 29.20
N PRO A 143 52.27 21.11 27.93
CA PRO A 143 52.60 22.49 27.56
C PRO A 143 51.45 23.49 27.77
N LEU A 144 50.22 23.00 27.94
CA LEU A 144 48.99 23.80 28.09
C LEU A 144 48.64 24.05 29.55
N ILE A 145 49.11 23.17 30.43
CA ILE A 145 48.73 23.12 31.83
C ILE A 145 49.91 23.48 32.73
N SER A 146 49.66 24.35 33.70
CA SER A 146 50.49 24.44 34.88
C SER A 146 49.99 23.39 35.86
N ARG A 147 50.85 22.41 36.18
CA ARG A 147 50.70 21.68 37.44
C ARG A 147 50.95 22.73 38.50
N GLY A 148 49.93 23.06 39.30
CA GLY A 148 50.12 23.93 40.44
C GLY A 148 51.38 23.46 41.15
N ARG A 149 52.42 24.29 41.18
CA ARG A 149 53.59 23.97 41.99
C ARG A 149 53.02 23.81 43.39
N ARG A 150 52.95 22.57 43.89
CA ARG A 150 53.00 22.35 45.33
C ARG A 150 54.29 23.02 45.75
N ASN A 151 54.17 24.25 46.25
CA ASN A 151 55.26 24.93 46.89
C ASN A 151 55.46 24.18 48.22
N THR A 152 56.09 23.01 48.16
CA THR A 152 56.36 22.14 49.30
C THR A 152 57.35 22.74 50.29
N ASN A 153 57.74 24.02 50.11
CA ASN A 153 58.60 24.76 51.02
C ASN A 153 57.89 25.91 51.75
N ALA A 154 56.57 26.03 51.64
CA ALA A 154 55.79 26.89 52.54
C ALA A 154 54.94 26.01 53.45
N HIS A 155 55.61 25.19 54.25
CA HIS A 155 55.07 24.80 55.54
C HIS A 155 55.00 26.10 56.35
N PHE A 156 53.90 26.84 56.20
CA PHE A 156 53.42 27.70 57.28
C PHE A 156 52.95 26.74 58.36
N ASP A 157 53.93 26.17 59.03
CA ASP A 157 53.83 25.73 60.40
C ASP A 157 53.55 27.02 61.18
N THR A 158 52.28 27.42 61.21
CA THR A 158 51.80 28.41 62.18
C THR A 158 51.97 27.73 63.52
N GLY A 159 53.18 27.90 64.07
CA GLY A 159 53.66 27.14 65.19
C GLY A 159 52.65 27.12 66.32
N GLU A 160 52.08 25.94 66.55
CA GLU A 160 51.48 25.61 67.84
C GLU A 160 52.50 25.85 68.98
N ASN A 161 53.80 25.82 68.66
CA ASN A 161 54.89 26.19 69.56
C ASN A 161 55.08 27.70 69.76
N SER A 162 54.72 28.57 68.80
CA SER A 162 54.99 30.02 68.88
C SER A 162 54.04 30.73 69.86
N VAL A 163 52.75 30.46 69.79
CA VAL A 163 51.76 31.08 70.69
C VAL A 163 51.89 30.51 72.11
N HIS A 164 52.20 29.22 72.24
CA HIS A 164 52.36 28.58 73.55
C HIS A 164 53.65 29.02 74.27
N GLU A 165 54.73 29.24 73.52
CA GLU A 165 55.99 29.77 74.03
C GLU A 165 55.89 31.27 74.37
N VAL A 166 55.14 32.05 73.58
CA VAL A 166 54.85 33.47 73.90
C VAL A 166 53.96 33.59 75.14
N LEU A 167 52.93 32.74 75.29
CA LEU A 167 52.11 32.71 76.50
C LEU A 167 52.94 32.30 77.73
N ASN A 168 53.75 31.24 77.66
CA ASN A 168 54.61 30.82 78.77
C ASN A 168 55.66 31.86 79.15
N LYS A 169 56.15 32.64 78.19
CA LYS A 169 57.05 33.78 78.45
C LYS A 169 56.34 34.96 79.14
N MET A 170 55.03 35.13 78.94
CA MET A 170 54.23 36.12 79.68
C MET A 170 53.90 35.65 81.10
N THR A 171 53.70 34.34 81.33
CA THR A 171 53.44 33.79 82.67
C THR A 171 54.65 33.91 83.62
N ASN A 172 55.87 33.93 83.08
CA ASN A 172 57.12 33.96 83.87
C ASN A 172 57.70 35.36 84.12
N ARG A 173 57.02 36.45 83.71
CA ARG A 173 57.41 37.81 84.07
C ARG A 173 56.61 38.30 85.26
N GLU A 174 57.20 38.14 86.45
CA GLU A 174 56.74 38.71 87.70
C GLU A 174 56.76 40.25 87.66
N THR A 175 55.69 40.86 87.15
CA THR A 175 55.27 42.20 87.55
C THR A 175 53.78 42.18 87.82
N SER A 176 53.44 42.52 89.06
CA SER A 176 52.12 42.50 89.68
C SER A 176 50.98 43.03 88.81
N THR A 177 49.96 42.20 88.60
CA THR A 177 48.56 42.56 88.85
C THR A 177 47.72 41.30 88.74
N GLN A 178 46.92 41.02 89.77
CA GLN A 178 45.97 39.90 89.84
C GLN A 178 45.02 39.83 88.61
N GLY A 179 44.85 40.95 87.90
CA GLY A 179 44.16 41.04 86.61
C GLY A 179 44.84 40.32 85.44
N ASN A 180 46.18 40.26 85.37
CA ASN A 180 46.89 39.61 84.25
C ASN A 180 46.77 38.08 84.27
N SER A 181 46.74 37.47 85.47
CA SER A 181 46.52 36.02 85.63
C SER A 181 45.09 35.63 85.23
N TYR A 182 44.09 36.42 85.62
CA TYR A 182 42.70 36.19 85.23
C TYR A 182 42.49 36.34 83.72
N ILE A 183 43.09 37.37 83.09
CA ILE A 183 43.04 37.59 81.64
C ILE A 183 43.70 36.43 80.87
N LEU A 184 44.83 35.92 81.35
CA LEU A 184 45.51 34.78 80.72
C LEU A 184 44.69 33.49 80.81
N ALA A 185 44.04 33.24 81.95
CA ALA A 185 43.14 32.09 82.14
C ALA A 185 41.90 32.18 81.23
N THR A 186 41.28 33.34 81.12
CA THR A 186 40.13 33.54 80.21
C THR A 186 40.54 33.41 78.74
N LEU A 187 41.73 33.88 78.35
CA LEU A 187 42.25 33.69 77.00
C LEU A 187 42.52 32.21 76.68
N LEU A 188 43.01 31.43 77.64
CA LEU A 188 43.20 29.99 77.49
C LEU A 188 41.86 29.25 77.35
N GLU A 189 40.86 29.58 78.16
CA GLU A 189 39.50 29.02 78.03
C GLU A 189 38.85 29.39 76.69
N ILE A 190 39.00 30.64 76.24
CA ILE A 190 38.49 31.07 74.93
C ILE A 190 39.19 30.30 73.81
N LYS A 191 40.52 30.16 73.87
CA LYS A 191 41.28 29.37 72.88
C LYS A 191 40.85 27.92 72.88
N GLN A 192 40.65 27.32 74.05
CA GLN A 192 40.25 25.93 74.18
C GLN A 192 38.82 25.71 73.64
N SER A 193 37.87 26.57 74.01
CA SER A 193 36.50 26.47 73.46
C SER A 193 36.47 26.74 71.95
N PHE A 194 37.30 27.64 71.44
CA PHE A 194 37.43 27.89 70.00
C PHE A 194 37.98 26.66 69.27
N ASN A 195 39.00 26.00 69.83
CA ASN A 195 39.55 24.76 69.27
C ASN A 195 38.53 23.60 69.32
N GLU A 196 37.77 23.46 70.40
CA GLU A 196 36.70 22.46 70.50
C GLU A 196 35.57 22.74 69.49
N ASN A 197 35.22 24.01 69.29
CA ASN A 197 34.26 24.42 68.27
C ASN A 197 34.77 24.14 66.85
N LEU A 198 36.05 24.42 66.57
CA LEU A 198 36.68 24.11 65.28
C LEU A 198 36.72 22.61 65.03
N LYS A 199 37.06 21.80 66.03
CA LYS A 199 37.05 20.34 65.92
C LYS A 199 35.64 19.83 65.60
N THR A 200 34.65 20.29 66.35
CA THR A 200 33.23 19.94 66.12
C THR A 200 32.75 20.36 64.73
N LEU A 201 33.19 21.53 64.24
CA LEU A 201 32.87 21.99 62.89
C LEU A 201 33.54 21.10 61.83
N ASN A 202 34.80 20.71 62.04
CA ASN A 202 35.53 19.85 61.12
C ASN A 202 34.89 18.46 61.02
N ASP A 203 34.51 17.86 62.15
CA ASP A 203 33.82 16.56 62.20
C ASP A 203 32.47 16.62 61.45
N LYS A 204 31.75 17.75 61.56
CA LYS A 204 30.51 17.98 60.80
C LYS A 204 30.76 18.12 59.31
N ILE A 205 31.81 18.82 58.90
CA ILE A 205 32.20 18.97 57.49
C ILE A 205 32.58 17.61 56.91
N GLU A 206 33.34 16.80 57.63
CA GLU A 206 33.72 15.45 57.22
C GLU A 206 32.48 14.55 57.03
N THR A 207 31.57 14.56 58.01
CA THR A 207 30.29 13.81 57.90
C THR A 207 29.45 14.25 56.70
N ILE A 208 29.42 15.56 56.40
CA ILE A 208 28.69 16.09 55.24
C ILE A 208 29.37 15.65 53.93
N ASN A 209 30.69 15.71 53.86
CA ASN A 209 31.45 15.26 52.69
C ASN A 209 31.22 13.76 52.42
N GLU A 210 31.24 12.90 53.44
CA GLU A 210 30.94 11.47 53.27
C GLU A 210 29.54 11.23 52.71
N LYS A 211 28.55 11.99 53.17
CA LYS A 211 27.18 11.91 52.64
C LYS A 211 27.11 12.35 51.18
N PHE A 212 27.80 13.44 50.83
CA PHE A 212 27.86 13.90 49.44
C PHE A 212 28.57 12.88 48.54
N GLU A 213 29.69 12.31 48.97
CA GLU A 213 30.40 11.25 48.22
C GLU A 213 29.52 10.02 48.01
N CYS A 214 28.76 9.61 49.03
CA CYS A 214 27.80 8.51 48.90
C CYS A 214 26.68 8.85 47.91
N GLU A 215 26.13 10.06 47.97
CA GLU A 215 25.05 10.48 47.08
C GLU A 215 25.52 10.65 45.63
N ILE A 216 26.73 11.19 45.42
CA ILE A 216 27.36 11.26 44.09
C ILE A 216 27.51 9.86 43.51
N LYS A 217 28.06 8.90 44.27
CA LYS A 217 28.20 7.51 43.81
C LYS A 217 26.84 6.89 43.47
N ARG A 218 25.82 7.15 44.29
CA ARG A 218 24.45 6.66 44.04
C ARG A 218 23.89 7.23 42.75
N LEU A 219 24.01 8.55 42.53
CA LEU A 219 23.53 9.22 41.33
C LEU A 219 24.27 8.75 40.08
N VAL A 220 25.60 8.60 40.16
CA VAL A 220 26.41 8.06 39.06
C VAL A 220 25.94 6.67 38.65
N ASN A 221 25.66 5.78 39.61
CA ASN A 221 25.14 4.44 39.31
C ASN A 221 23.76 4.50 38.63
N VAL A 222 22.86 5.39 39.10
CA VAL A 222 21.54 5.58 38.47
C VAL A 222 21.68 6.06 37.03
N VAL A 223 22.58 7.01 36.78
CA VAL A 223 22.86 7.50 35.41
C VAL A 223 23.38 6.36 34.53
N HIS A 224 24.35 5.58 35.00
CA HIS A 224 24.89 4.45 34.25
C HIS A 224 23.81 3.40 33.92
N ASP A 225 22.91 3.08 34.86
CA ASP A 225 21.81 2.15 34.63
C ASP A 225 20.82 2.70 33.61
N LYS A 226 20.53 4.00 33.65
CA LYS A 226 19.67 4.67 32.67
C LYS A 226 20.30 4.72 31.28
N ASP A 227 21.60 4.99 31.19
CA ASP A 227 22.32 4.98 29.91
C ASP A 227 22.31 3.59 29.27
N ARG A 228 22.46 2.51 30.06
CA ARG A 228 22.31 1.13 29.57
C ARG A 228 20.90 0.85 29.06
N GLN A 229 19.86 1.28 29.79
CA GLN A 229 18.47 1.13 29.35
C GLN A 229 18.22 1.88 28.04
N ILE A 230 18.72 3.11 27.91
CA ILE A 230 18.61 3.90 26.69
C ILE A 230 19.30 3.18 25.52
N TYR A 231 20.49 2.62 25.73
CA TYR A 231 21.20 1.89 24.68
C TYR A 231 20.43 0.64 24.21
N SER A 232 19.84 -0.11 25.14
CA SER A 232 18.99 -1.26 24.83
C SER A 232 17.77 -0.85 24.00
N LEU A 233 17.04 0.17 24.46
CA LEU A 233 15.86 0.69 23.78
C LEU A 233 16.19 1.25 22.39
N LYS A 234 17.34 1.91 22.25
CA LYS A 234 17.80 2.42 20.96
C LYS A 234 18.05 1.29 19.97
N THR A 235 18.62 0.17 20.43
CA THR A 235 18.87 -1.02 19.62
C THR A 235 17.54 -1.65 19.17
N GLU A 236 16.61 -1.88 20.10
CA GLU A 236 15.27 -2.42 19.79
C GLU A 236 14.51 -1.52 18.81
N LEU A 237 14.63 -0.19 18.96
CA LEU A 237 14.01 0.78 18.06
C LEU A 237 14.59 0.71 16.64
N TYR A 238 15.90 0.49 16.50
CA TYR A 238 16.50 0.26 15.17
C TYR A 238 15.99 -1.03 14.53
N ASP A 239 15.92 -2.12 15.29
CA ASP A 239 15.44 -3.42 14.80
C ASP A 239 13.97 -3.35 14.35
N GLU A 240 13.11 -2.72 15.16
CA GLU A 240 11.70 -2.53 14.80
C GLU A 240 11.54 -1.55 13.62
N LYS A 241 12.36 -0.50 13.53
CA LYS A 241 12.36 0.39 12.35
C LYS A 241 12.73 -0.38 11.08
N GLU A 242 13.73 -1.26 11.13
CA GLU A 242 14.09 -2.11 10.00
C GLU A 242 12.96 -3.06 9.60
N LYS A 243 12.30 -3.69 10.59
CA LYS A 243 11.15 -4.56 10.36
C LYS A 243 9.97 -3.82 9.72
N VAL A 244 9.67 -2.61 10.20
CA VAL A 244 8.63 -1.75 9.59
C VAL A 244 9.00 -1.39 8.15
N THR A 245 10.25 -1.05 7.87
CA THR A 245 10.70 -0.77 6.50
C THR A 245 10.55 -1.99 5.58
N ARG A 246 10.90 -3.19 6.06
CA ARG A 246 10.68 -4.45 5.31
C ARG A 246 9.20 -4.68 5.01
N LEU A 247 8.33 -4.59 6.03
CA LEU A 247 6.89 -4.78 5.87
C LEU A 247 6.28 -3.74 4.91
N ARG A 248 6.71 -2.48 4.98
CA ARG A 248 6.27 -1.44 4.02
C ARG A 248 6.67 -1.77 2.59
N SER A 249 7.89 -2.28 2.39
CA SER A 249 8.34 -2.69 1.05
C SER A 249 7.53 -3.89 0.50
N GLU A 250 7.18 -4.84 1.37
CA GLU A 250 6.37 -6.00 1.02
C GLU A 250 4.93 -5.60 0.66
N ILE A 251 4.30 -4.74 1.46
CA ILE A 251 2.97 -4.19 1.18
C ILE A 251 2.98 -3.47 -0.18
N LYS A 252 4.01 -2.68 -0.48
CA LYS A 252 4.11 -1.98 -1.76
C LYS A 252 4.19 -2.95 -2.94
N LEU A 253 4.95 -4.04 -2.79
CA LEU A 253 5.06 -5.07 -3.83
C LEU A 253 3.72 -5.79 -4.04
N GLN A 254 3.07 -6.22 -2.95
CA GLN A 254 1.76 -6.89 -3.01
C GLN A 254 0.67 -5.99 -3.62
N SER A 255 0.65 -4.70 -3.26
CA SER A 255 -0.28 -3.74 -3.86
C SER A 255 -0.07 -3.57 -5.36
N GLN A 256 1.18 -3.60 -5.83
CA GLN A 256 1.47 -3.56 -7.26
C GLN A 256 1.02 -4.86 -7.96
N ASP A 257 1.28 -6.02 -7.36
CA ASP A 257 0.85 -7.31 -7.90
C ASP A 257 -0.68 -7.40 -8.01
N LEU A 258 -1.41 -6.89 -7.00
CA LEU A 258 -2.87 -6.82 -7.03
C LEU A 258 -3.37 -5.93 -8.17
N LYS A 259 -2.77 -4.75 -8.35
CA LYS A 259 -3.12 -3.83 -9.45
C LYS A 259 -2.89 -4.49 -10.82
N ASP A 260 -1.76 -5.17 -10.99
CA ASP A 260 -1.45 -5.88 -12.23
C ASP A 260 -2.43 -7.05 -12.49
N GLN A 261 -2.89 -7.72 -11.43
CA GLN A 261 -3.93 -8.75 -11.53
C GLN A 261 -5.29 -8.16 -11.90
N GLU A 262 -5.68 -7.04 -11.29
CA GLU A 262 -6.92 -6.33 -11.61
C GLU A 262 -6.95 -5.88 -13.08
N ASP A 263 -5.84 -5.33 -13.59
CA ASP A 263 -5.73 -4.95 -15.01
C ASP A 263 -5.83 -6.17 -15.94
N LYS A 264 -5.24 -7.33 -15.57
CA LYS A 264 -5.41 -8.59 -16.31
C LYS A 264 -6.84 -9.10 -16.29
N ILE A 265 -7.53 -9.00 -15.15
CA ILE A 265 -8.94 -9.39 -15.03
C ILE A 265 -9.79 -8.47 -15.91
N ARG A 266 -9.61 -7.15 -15.82
CA ARG A 266 -10.35 -6.16 -16.63
C ARG A 266 -10.20 -6.43 -18.12
N THR A 267 -8.97 -6.59 -18.60
CA THR A 267 -8.71 -6.89 -20.02
C THR A 267 -9.30 -8.23 -20.45
N SER A 268 -9.24 -9.25 -19.60
CA SER A 268 -9.90 -10.54 -19.86
C SER A 268 -11.42 -10.41 -19.91
N ASP A 269 -12.03 -9.57 -19.06
CA ASP A 269 -13.48 -9.34 -19.05
C ASP A 269 -13.94 -8.57 -20.28
N GLU A 270 -13.20 -7.55 -20.70
CA GLU A 270 -13.45 -6.85 -21.96
C GLU A 270 -13.41 -7.80 -23.16
N GLN A 271 -12.44 -8.73 -23.18
CA GLN A 271 -12.36 -9.77 -24.22
C GLN A 271 -13.55 -10.73 -24.17
N ARG A 272 -13.93 -11.21 -22.97
CA ARG A 272 -15.11 -12.07 -22.78
C ARG A 272 -16.38 -11.38 -23.27
N GLN A 273 -16.59 -10.13 -22.89
CA GLN A 273 -17.77 -9.36 -23.29
C GLN A 273 -17.83 -9.15 -24.80
N ASN A 274 -16.68 -8.87 -25.43
CA ASN A 274 -16.59 -8.76 -26.89
C ASN A 274 -16.96 -10.06 -27.61
N VAL A 275 -16.50 -11.21 -27.10
CA VAL A 275 -16.87 -12.52 -27.65
C VAL A 275 -18.36 -12.80 -27.45
N LEU A 276 -18.89 -12.51 -26.26
CA LEU A 276 -20.29 -12.73 -25.93
C LEU A 276 -21.22 -11.87 -26.83
N ASN A 277 -20.89 -10.61 -27.03
CA ASN A 277 -21.61 -9.71 -27.95
C ASN A 277 -21.60 -10.24 -29.39
N LYS A 278 -20.46 -10.78 -29.87
CA LYS A 278 -20.38 -11.41 -31.21
C LYS A 278 -21.29 -12.64 -31.32
N ILE A 279 -21.38 -13.44 -30.26
CA ILE A 279 -22.25 -14.62 -30.22
C ILE A 279 -23.72 -14.18 -30.25
N ILE A 280 -24.11 -13.22 -29.41
CA ILE A 280 -25.49 -12.68 -29.37
C ILE A 280 -25.91 -12.17 -30.75
N ASN A 281 -25.11 -11.29 -31.37
CA ASN A 281 -25.41 -10.73 -32.68
C ASN A 281 -25.57 -11.84 -33.76
N ARG A 282 -24.77 -12.91 -33.66
CA ARG A 282 -24.85 -14.04 -34.58
C ARG A 282 -26.10 -14.89 -34.34
N LEU A 283 -26.48 -15.11 -33.09
CA LEU A 283 -27.73 -15.81 -32.73
C LEU A 283 -28.95 -15.04 -33.21
N GLU A 284 -28.99 -13.72 -33.02
CA GLU A 284 -30.08 -12.86 -33.53
C GLU A 284 -30.18 -12.93 -35.06
N SER A 285 -29.04 -12.90 -35.76
CA SER A 285 -29.00 -13.08 -37.22
C SER A 285 -29.54 -14.44 -37.66
N ILE A 286 -29.17 -15.52 -36.96
CA ILE A 286 -29.66 -16.88 -37.24
C ILE A 286 -31.17 -16.97 -36.97
N ASP A 287 -31.65 -16.45 -35.85
CA ASP A 287 -33.08 -16.41 -35.52
C ASP A 287 -33.88 -15.68 -36.61
N GLY A 288 -33.40 -14.53 -37.08
CA GLY A 288 -33.99 -13.81 -38.21
C GLY A 288 -34.05 -14.64 -39.50
N LYS A 289 -32.96 -15.36 -39.82
CA LYS A 289 -32.92 -16.28 -40.98
C LYS A 289 -33.89 -17.44 -40.82
N CYS A 290 -33.96 -18.07 -39.64
CA CYS A 290 -34.88 -19.16 -39.35
C CYS A 290 -36.35 -18.71 -39.47
N LYS A 291 -36.70 -17.53 -38.94
CA LYS A 291 -38.04 -16.93 -39.10
C LYS A 291 -38.39 -16.71 -40.56
N THR A 292 -37.44 -16.20 -41.36
CA THR A 292 -37.66 -15.97 -42.80
C THR A 292 -37.84 -17.28 -43.54
N LEU A 293 -36.95 -18.25 -43.32
CA LEU A 293 -37.02 -19.58 -43.92
C LEU A 293 -38.32 -20.31 -43.55
N GLY A 294 -38.76 -20.19 -42.29
CA GLY A 294 -40.04 -20.73 -41.83
C GLY A 294 -41.22 -20.13 -42.60
N LYS A 295 -41.27 -18.80 -42.75
CA LYS A 295 -42.32 -18.13 -43.55
C LYS A 295 -42.28 -18.56 -45.02
N THR A 296 -41.10 -18.61 -45.63
CA THR A 296 -40.95 -19.02 -47.04
C THR A 296 -41.36 -20.48 -47.24
N THR A 297 -40.95 -21.38 -46.35
CA THR A 297 -41.31 -22.80 -46.39
C THR A 297 -42.83 -23.00 -46.22
N MET A 298 -43.46 -22.28 -45.28
CA MET A 298 -44.91 -22.31 -45.12
C MET A 298 -45.63 -21.82 -46.37
N SER A 299 -45.25 -20.65 -46.89
CA SER A 299 -45.84 -20.09 -48.12
C SER A 299 -45.67 -21.01 -49.34
N TYR A 300 -44.50 -21.64 -49.47
CA TYR A 300 -44.23 -22.63 -50.51
C TYR A 300 -45.10 -23.88 -50.34
N SER A 301 -45.23 -24.40 -49.11
CA SER A 301 -46.09 -25.55 -48.82
C SER A 301 -47.57 -25.26 -49.09
N GLU A 302 -48.05 -24.05 -48.78
CA GLU A 302 -49.40 -23.58 -49.11
C GLU A 302 -49.61 -23.47 -50.62
N ALA A 303 -48.60 -22.99 -51.36
CA ALA A 303 -48.64 -22.94 -52.82
C ALA A 303 -48.69 -24.35 -53.45
N LEU A 304 -47.88 -25.28 -52.95
CA LEU A 304 -47.93 -26.68 -53.37
C LEU A 304 -49.28 -27.34 -53.08
N ASN A 305 -49.82 -27.14 -51.88
CA ASN A 305 -51.14 -27.66 -51.51
C ASN A 305 -52.26 -27.09 -52.38
N ARG A 306 -52.21 -25.79 -52.70
CA ARG A 306 -53.15 -25.17 -53.64
C ARG A 306 -53.05 -25.79 -55.04
N SER A 307 -51.84 -25.92 -55.58
CA SER A 307 -51.62 -26.55 -56.88
C SER A 307 -52.06 -28.01 -56.92
N ALA A 308 -51.79 -28.78 -55.86
CA ALA A 308 -52.25 -30.16 -55.74
C ALA A 308 -53.78 -30.24 -55.72
N ASN A 309 -54.45 -29.37 -54.96
CA ASN A 309 -55.91 -29.30 -54.92
C ASN A 309 -56.51 -28.89 -56.26
N GLU A 310 -55.91 -27.92 -56.96
CA GLU A 310 -56.31 -27.52 -58.31
C GLU A 310 -56.20 -28.69 -59.29
N ASN A 311 -55.11 -29.46 -59.24
CA ASN A 311 -54.94 -30.67 -60.04
C ASN A 311 -56.00 -31.74 -59.72
N ILE A 312 -56.31 -31.98 -58.45
CA ILE A 312 -57.37 -32.91 -58.03
C ILE A 312 -58.73 -32.44 -58.58
N GLN A 313 -59.02 -31.13 -58.51
CA GLN A 313 -60.26 -30.59 -59.05
C GLN A 313 -60.34 -30.71 -60.57
N LEU A 314 -59.24 -30.47 -61.29
CA LEU A 314 -59.17 -30.65 -62.74
C LEU A 314 -59.37 -32.10 -63.13
N GLN A 315 -58.69 -33.05 -62.48
CA GLN A 315 -58.90 -34.48 -62.69
C GLN A 315 -60.34 -34.90 -62.41
N SER A 316 -60.94 -34.39 -61.33
CA SER A 316 -62.34 -34.65 -61.00
C SER A 316 -63.30 -34.11 -62.07
N LYS A 317 -63.03 -32.90 -62.60
CA LYS A 317 -63.81 -32.33 -63.70
C LYS A 317 -63.67 -33.14 -64.98
N THR A 318 -62.47 -33.58 -65.32
CA THR A 318 -62.22 -34.44 -66.49
C THR A 318 -62.95 -35.77 -66.33
N ALA A 319 -62.82 -36.44 -65.18
CA ALA A 319 -63.53 -37.69 -64.89
C ALA A 319 -65.05 -37.54 -64.96
N ASN A 320 -65.60 -36.43 -64.45
CA ASN A 320 -67.04 -36.13 -64.57
C ASN A 320 -67.44 -35.88 -66.02
N SER A 321 -66.65 -35.12 -66.79
CA SER A 321 -66.92 -34.90 -68.22
C SER A 321 -66.84 -36.19 -69.03
N GLU A 322 -65.90 -37.08 -68.72
CA GLU A 322 -65.82 -38.41 -69.32
C GLU A 322 -67.06 -39.24 -68.95
N LEU A 323 -67.49 -39.21 -67.69
CA LEU A 323 -68.71 -39.87 -67.23
C LEU A 323 -69.95 -39.35 -67.95
N ASP A 324 -70.09 -38.03 -68.10
CA ASP A 324 -71.21 -37.39 -68.82
C ASP A 324 -71.20 -37.79 -70.31
N ASN A 325 -70.02 -37.90 -70.91
CA ASN A 325 -69.86 -38.34 -72.30
C ASN A 325 -70.21 -39.83 -72.44
N TYR A 326 -69.78 -40.69 -71.51
CA TYR A 326 -70.19 -42.09 -71.44
C TYR A 326 -71.70 -42.24 -71.25
N GLN A 327 -72.32 -41.43 -70.38
CA GLN A 327 -73.76 -41.43 -70.19
C GLN A 327 -74.48 -41.01 -71.47
N SER A 328 -74.04 -39.94 -72.15
CA SER A 328 -74.59 -39.53 -73.44
C SER A 328 -74.49 -40.62 -74.51
N LEU A 329 -73.32 -41.25 -74.66
CA LEU A 329 -73.11 -42.38 -75.56
C LEU A 329 -73.99 -43.59 -75.18
N HIS A 330 -74.21 -43.83 -73.89
CA HIS A 330 -75.10 -44.89 -73.43
C HIS A 330 -76.58 -44.56 -73.72
N TYR A 331 -77.00 -43.30 -73.60
CA TYR A 331 -78.33 -42.85 -74.03
C TYR A 331 -78.50 -42.93 -75.55
N GLU A 332 -77.48 -42.57 -76.32
CA GLU A 332 -77.47 -42.70 -77.78
C GLU A 332 -77.53 -44.17 -78.21
N ASN A 333 -76.75 -45.05 -77.59
CA ASN A 333 -76.84 -46.49 -77.84
C ASN A 333 -78.21 -47.08 -77.46
N LYS A 334 -78.81 -46.65 -76.34
CA LYS A 334 -80.20 -47.03 -76.00
C LYS A 334 -81.22 -46.53 -77.04
N SER A 335 -81.02 -45.34 -77.59
CA SER A 335 -81.85 -44.80 -78.67
C SER A 335 -81.68 -45.61 -79.96
N ILE A 336 -80.45 -45.98 -80.32
CA ILE A 336 -80.13 -46.84 -81.47
C ILE A 336 -80.74 -48.23 -81.29
N ASP A 337 -80.67 -48.83 -80.09
CA ASP A 337 -81.27 -50.13 -79.79
C ASP A 337 -82.80 -50.08 -79.75
N SER A 338 -83.40 -48.91 -79.48
CA SER A 338 -84.83 -48.66 -79.68
C SER A 338 -85.16 -48.59 -81.17
N ALA A 339 -84.42 -47.81 -81.95
CA ALA A 339 -84.63 -47.67 -83.39
C ALA A 339 -84.39 -48.98 -84.16
N LYS A 340 -83.44 -49.81 -83.73
CA LYS A 340 -83.23 -51.17 -84.25
C LYS A 340 -84.39 -52.09 -83.90
N ARG A 341 -84.97 -51.98 -82.70
CA ARG A 341 -86.19 -52.73 -82.35
C ARG A 341 -87.37 -52.33 -83.22
N ASP A 342 -87.53 -51.03 -83.49
CA ASP A 342 -88.60 -50.54 -84.38
C ASP A 342 -88.38 -51.01 -85.84
N HIS A 343 -87.13 -51.04 -86.33
CA HIS A 343 -86.79 -51.56 -87.65
C HIS A 343 -86.96 -53.10 -87.76
N VAL A 344 -86.67 -53.85 -86.70
CA VAL A 344 -86.93 -55.30 -86.66
C VAL A 344 -88.43 -55.58 -86.65
N TYR A 345 -89.21 -54.79 -85.91
CA TYR A 345 -90.68 -54.89 -85.91
C TYR A 345 -91.27 -54.62 -87.31
N ASP A 346 -90.75 -53.63 -88.04
CA ASP A 346 -91.16 -53.37 -89.43
C ASP A 346 -90.72 -54.46 -90.41
N GLN A 347 -89.53 -55.05 -90.23
CA GLN A 347 -89.09 -56.19 -91.05
C GLN A 347 -89.91 -57.46 -90.78
N GLU A 348 -90.22 -57.79 -89.52
CA GLU A 348 -91.06 -58.93 -89.18
C GLU A 348 -92.50 -58.75 -89.68
N ASN A 349 -93.04 -57.53 -89.62
CA ASN A 349 -94.37 -57.22 -90.16
C ASN A 349 -94.40 -57.31 -91.70
N THR A 350 -93.31 -56.93 -92.37
CA THR A 350 -93.17 -57.08 -93.83
C THR A 350 -93.01 -58.55 -94.22
N MET A 351 -92.20 -59.32 -93.50
CA MET A 351 -92.00 -60.75 -93.74
C MET A 351 -93.29 -61.56 -93.50
N THR A 352 -94.07 -61.19 -92.48
CA THR A 352 -95.38 -61.80 -92.20
C THR A 352 -96.40 -61.51 -93.32
N LYS A 353 -96.41 -60.29 -93.87
CA LYS A 353 -97.24 -59.95 -95.04
C LYS A 353 -96.82 -60.70 -96.30
N THR A 354 -95.52 -60.89 -96.52
CA THR A 354 -95.00 -61.67 -97.66
C THR A 354 -95.32 -63.16 -97.53
N LEU A 355 -95.19 -63.75 -96.33
CA LEU A 355 -95.56 -65.15 -96.07
C LEU A 355 -97.07 -65.39 -96.19
N MET A 356 -97.92 -64.44 -95.77
CA MET A 356 -99.36 -64.53 -96.02
C MET A 356 -99.73 -64.48 -97.51
N CYS A 357 -99.00 -63.71 -98.33
CA CYS A 357 -99.20 -63.69 -99.79
C CYS A 357 -98.79 -65.01 -100.46
N ILE A 358 -97.72 -65.66 -99.97
CA ILE A 358 -97.29 -66.97 -100.50
C ILE A 358 -98.31 -68.06 -100.12
N HIS A 359 -98.84 -68.04 -98.89
CA HIS A 359 -99.83 -69.03 -98.45
C HIS A 359 -101.17 -68.91 -99.19
N THR A 360 -101.61 -67.68 -99.51
CA THR A 360 -102.80 -67.47 -100.35
C THR A 360 -102.56 -67.84 -101.81
N HIS A 361 -101.36 -67.65 -102.36
CA HIS A 361 -101.03 -68.06 -103.72
C HIS A 361 -101.00 -69.60 -103.88
N ASP A 362 -100.52 -70.33 -102.86
CA ASP A 362 -100.50 -71.79 -102.87
C ASP A 362 -101.89 -72.42 -102.65
N GLN A 363 -102.77 -71.80 -101.86
CA GLN A 363 -104.17 -72.23 -101.75
C GLN A 363 -104.97 -72.05 -103.05
N ILE A 364 -104.68 -71.01 -103.83
CA ILE A 364 -105.29 -70.78 -105.16
C ILE A 364 -104.80 -71.83 -106.16
N ARG A 365 -103.48 -72.13 -106.20
CA ARG A 365 -102.96 -73.21 -107.07
C ARG A 365 -103.49 -74.60 -106.73
N TRP A 366 -103.75 -74.87 -105.45
CA TRP A 366 -104.30 -76.16 -105.02
C TRP A 366 -105.78 -76.30 -105.42
N THR A 367 -106.58 -75.23 -105.31
CA THR A 367 -107.98 -75.23 -105.76
C THR A 367 -108.08 -75.34 -107.28
N ASP A 368 -107.18 -74.72 -108.04
CA ASP A 368 -107.16 -74.82 -109.51
C ASP A 368 -106.80 -76.23 -110.01
N ARG A 369 -105.81 -76.89 -109.36
CA ARG A 369 -105.49 -78.32 -109.63
C ARG A 369 -106.62 -79.28 -109.22
N PHE A 370 -107.32 -78.99 -108.12
CA PHE A 370 -108.44 -79.81 -107.66
C PHE A 370 -109.63 -79.74 -108.64
N LEU A 371 -109.93 -78.54 -109.18
CA LEU A 371 -110.98 -78.37 -110.18
C LEU A 371 -110.61 -78.99 -111.54
N GLN A 372 -109.34 -78.90 -111.97
CA GLN A 372 -108.88 -79.55 -113.20
C GLN A 372 -108.91 -81.08 -113.13
N ASN A 373 -108.59 -81.68 -111.98
CA ASN A 373 -108.69 -83.13 -111.79
C ASN A 373 -110.14 -83.63 -111.70
N ARG A 374 -111.09 -82.79 -111.27
CA ARG A 374 -112.51 -83.15 -111.25
C ARG A 374 -113.16 -83.06 -112.64
N PHE A 375 -112.72 -82.13 -113.49
CA PHE A 375 -113.21 -82.00 -114.87
C PHE A 375 -112.76 -83.16 -115.78
N ASN A 376 -111.56 -83.70 -115.57
CA ASN A 376 -111.08 -84.84 -116.37
C ASN A 376 -111.72 -86.19 -116.01
N LYS A 377 -112.45 -86.28 -114.88
CA LYS A 377 -113.17 -87.51 -114.50
C LYS A 377 -114.57 -87.64 -115.14
N TYR A 378 -115.06 -86.60 -115.82
CA TYR A 378 -116.36 -86.61 -116.51
C TYR A 378 -116.27 -86.69 -118.05
N LYS A 379 -115.13 -87.14 -118.59
CA LYS A 379 -114.95 -87.29 -120.04
C LYS A 379 -114.91 -88.75 -120.54
N HIS A 380 -115.02 -89.72 -119.64
CA HIS A 380 -115.22 -91.14 -119.95
C HIS A 380 -116.06 -91.80 -118.85
N GLU A 381 -117.36 -91.48 -118.87
CA GLU A 381 -118.52 -92.30 -118.45
C GLU A 381 -119.78 -91.44 -118.55
#